data_AF-A0A517PJY5-F1
#
_entry.id   AF-A0A517PJY5-F1
#
_cell.length_a   1.000
_cell.length_b   1.000
_cell.length_c   1.000
_cell.angle_alpha   90.00
_cell.angle_beta   90.00
_cell.angle_gamma   90.00
#
_symmetry.space_group_name_H-M   'P 1'
#
loop_
_entity.id
_entity.type
_entity.pdbx_description
1 polymer ?
#
loop_
_entity_poly.entity_id
_entity_poly.type
_entity_poly.pdbx_seq_one_letter_code
_entity_poly.pdbx_strand_id
1 'polypeptide(L)'
;MSNPEEEAEIDATPENIRIRAWAKKDPNTEWVHQDWDMEVAQAKYADLILSLVEEDCPQSDFFVSCLYLLVGSYFTTNGKSISRNQIDELLSQGEQSKNQNVQHWVNRSRAFLLNPEKFGRNSWAEGGWALDEHIWRLPDEERVAIIEEITAAFHGVPRGEITLHEADVWDNYGSEEEAEQARSLDTDNCWEDIPETWIEECSSALPFLDPQSWRYYIPAYMIWTLKNYENSDSIASEWTVYTFCMLNRSKHEPDSKENDPERFQQLNQKQSAAVYLFLKYMGEHYLDAAEEAIQQYWKKFSPAE
;
A
#
# COMPACT_ATOMS: atom_id res chain seq x y z
N MET A 1 -21.93 -25.51 -15.04
CA MET A 1 -23.23 -25.35 -14.36
C MET A 1 -23.37 -26.55 -13.45
N SER A 2 -22.95 -26.38 -12.20
CA SER A 2 -22.97 -27.43 -11.18
C SER A 2 -24.41 -27.68 -10.73
N ASN A 3 -24.71 -28.90 -10.28
CA ASN A 3 -26.05 -29.31 -9.87
C ASN A 3 -26.38 -28.70 -8.49
N PRO A 4 -27.48 -27.94 -8.34
CA PRO A 4 -27.84 -27.30 -7.06
C PRO A 4 -28.00 -28.27 -5.89
N GLU A 5 -28.37 -29.53 -6.16
CA GLU A 5 -28.46 -30.59 -5.14
C GLU A 5 -27.08 -31.05 -4.65
N GLU A 6 -26.07 -30.99 -5.52
CA GLU A 6 -24.68 -31.39 -5.24
C GLU A 6 -23.94 -30.28 -4.47
N GLU A 7 -24.21 -29.00 -4.76
CA GLU A 7 -23.71 -27.85 -3.98
C GLU A 7 -24.29 -27.84 -2.55
N ALA A 8 -25.58 -28.16 -2.39
CA ALA A 8 -26.23 -28.24 -1.08
C ALA A 8 -25.73 -29.44 -0.23
N GLU A 9 -25.34 -30.55 -0.87
CA GLU A 9 -24.80 -31.73 -0.19
C GLU A 9 -23.35 -31.52 0.28
N ILE A 10 -22.55 -30.73 -0.47
CA ILE A 10 -21.17 -30.34 -0.10
C ILE A 10 -21.15 -29.38 1.10
N ASP A 11 -22.03 -28.37 1.15
CA ASP A 11 -22.11 -27.42 2.29
C ASP A 11 -22.55 -28.10 3.60
N ALA A 12 -23.26 -29.23 3.52
CA ALA A 12 -23.76 -29.99 4.66
C ALA A 12 -22.76 -31.01 5.26
N THR A 13 -21.51 -31.07 4.77
CA THR A 13 -20.52 -32.00 5.33
C THR A 13 -20.19 -31.66 6.80
N PRO A 14 -19.90 -32.67 7.65
CA PRO A 14 -19.55 -32.43 9.05
C PRO A 14 -18.33 -31.50 9.22
N GLU A 15 -17.42 -31.48 8.25
CA GLU A 15 -16.24 -30.62 8.24
C GLU A 15 -16.62 -29.16 7.95
N ASN A 16 -17.43 -28.90 6.92
CA ASN A 16 -17.91 -27.55 6.60
C ASN A 16 -18.72 -26.94 7.74
N ILE A 17 -19.59 -27.74 8.38
CA ILE A 17 -20.35 -27.32 9.57
C ILE A 17 -19.40 -26.93 10.71
N ARG A 18 -18.32 -27.69 10.94
CA ARG A 18 -17.33 -27.39 11.98
C ARG A 18 -16.57 -26.10 11.69
N ILE A 19 -16.14 -25.88 10.45
CA ILE A 19 -15.44 -24.66 10.02
C ILE A 19 -16.36 -23.45 10.20
N ARG A 20 -17.60 -23.51 9.69
CA ARG A 20 -18.60 -22.43 9.86
C ARG A 20 -18.95 -22.17 11.33
N ALA A 21 -19.00 -23.20 12.16
CA ALA A 21 -19.26 -23.05 13.59
C ALA A 21 -18.09 -22.36 14.31
N TRP A 22 -16.85 -22.67 13.94
CA TRP A 22 -15.68 -21.99 14.49
C TRP A 22 -15.57 -20.54 13.99
N ALA A 23 -15.89 -20.28 12.72
CA ALA A 23 -15.84 -18.95 12.11
C ALA A 23 -16.66 -17.88 12.88
N LYS A 24 -17.69 -18.31 13.61
CA LYS A 24 -18.59 -17.46 14.39
C LYS A 24 -18.14 -17.22 15.83
N LYS A 25 -17.04 -17.83 16.27
CA LYS A 25 -16.51 -17.65 17.63
C LYS A 25 -15.79 -16.31 17.77
N ASP A 26 -15.52 -15.91 19.00
CA ASP A 26 -14.77 -14.70 19.32
C ASP A 26 -13.41 -14.68 18.59
N PRO A 27 -12.94 -13.55 18.04
CA PRO A 27 -11.66 -13.44 17.34
C PRO A 27 -10.47 -13.97 18.16
N ASN A 28 -10.50 -13.84 19.48
CA ASN A 28 -9.44 -14.33 20.38
C ASN A 28 -9.52 -15.84 20.66
N THR A 29 -10.43 -16.56 20.00
CA THR A 29 -10.51 -18.02 20.13
C THR A 29 -9.26 -18.65 19.54
N GLU A 30 -8.55 -19.42 20.36
CA GLU A 30 -7.41 -20.22 19.89
C GLU A 30 -7.80 -21.16 18.74
N TRP A 31 -6.81 -21.46 17.91
CA TRP A 31 -6.96 -22.45 16.84
C TRP A 31 -7.36 -23.79 17.41
N VAL A 32 -8.06 -24.58 16.59
CA VAL A 32 -8.56 -25.90 17.00
C VAL A 32 -7.39 -26.83 17.38
N HIS A 33 -6.27 -26.73 16.67
CA HIS A 33 -4.99 -27.37 16.96
C HIS A 33 -3.87 -26.73 16.12
N GLN A 34 -2.64 -27.24 16.26
CA GLN A 34 -1.51 -26.88 15.42
C GLN A 34 -1.80 -27.20 13.93
N ASP A 35 -1.30 -26.37 13.02
CA ASP A 35 -1.43 -26.52 11.55
C ASP A 35 -2.88 -26.54 11.04
N TRP A 36 -3.82 -26.00 11.83
CA TRP A 36 -5.24 -26.01 11.48
C TRP A 36 -5.55 -25.13 10.26
N ASP A 37 -4.82 -24.04 10.07
CA ASP A 37 -4.80 -23.23 8.86
C ASP A 37 -4.41 -24.04 7.60
N MET A 38 -3.41 -24.93 7.68
CA MET A 38 -3.03 -25.82 6.58
C MET A 38 -4.12 -26.85 6.27
N GLU A 39 -4.82 -27.35 7.30
CA GLU A 39 -5.95 -28.25 7.10
C GLU A 39 -7.15 -27.55 6.44
N VAL A 40 -7.40 -26.28 6.78
CA VAL A 40 -8.47 -25.49 6.18
C VAL A 40 -8.09 -25.03 4.78
N ALA A 41 -6.84 -24.65 4.52
CA ALA A 41 -6.32 -24.17 3.23
C ALA A 41 -6.15 -25.30 2.20
N GLN A 42 -7.21 -26.06 1.92
CA GLN A 42 -7.26 -27.10 0.89
C GLN A 42 -8.22 -26.70 -0.23
N ALA A 43 -7.92 -27.13 -1.47
CA ALA A 43 -8.73 -26.80 -2.64
C ALA A 43 -10.21 -27.17 -2.50
N LYS A 44 -10.55 -28.22 -1.73
CA LYS A 44 -11.94 -28.63 -1.45
C LYS A 44 -12.73 -27.62 -0.61
N TYR A 45 -12.06 -26.72 0.09
CA TYR A 45 -12.68 -25.69 0.93
C TYR A 45 -12.55 -24.29 0.33
N ALA A 46 -11.98 -24.14 -0.87
CA ALA A 46 -11.67 -22.83 -1.45
C ALA A 46 -12.91 -21.91 -1.54
N ASP A 47 -14.03 -22.41 -2.06
CA ASP A 47 -15.28 -21.63 -2.16
C ASP A 47 -15.87 -21.32 -0.78
N LEU A 48 -15.76 -22.26 0.18
CA LEU A 48 -16.21 -22.04 1.56
C LEU A 48 -15.40 -20.93 2.23
N ILE A 49 -14.07 -20.98 2.12
CA ILE A 49 -13.18 -19.95 2.67
C ILE A 49 -13.52 -18.60 2.06
N LEU A 50 -13.65 -18.53 0.73
CA LEU A 50 -14.03 -17.29 0.05
C LEU A 50 -15.37 -16.75 0.60
N SER A 51 -16.39 -17.59 0.71
CA SER A 51 -17.69 -17.19 1.26
C SER A 51 -17.61 -16.67 2.70
N LEU A 52 -16.75 -17.26 3.54
CA LEU A 52 -16.57 -16.85 4.93
C LEU A 52 -15.86 -15.51 5.08
N VAL A 53 -14.96 -15.17 4.16
CA VAL A 53 -14.37 -13.84 4.07
C VAL A 53 -15.42 -12.85 3.55
N GLU A 54 -16.21 -13.21 2.54
CA GLU A 54 -17.28 -12.35 2.01
C GLU A 54 -18.36 -12.01 3.04
N GLU A 55 -18.71 -12.98 3.89
CA GLU A 55 -19.66 -12.85 5.00
C GLU A 55 -19.14 -11.95 6.14
N ASP A 56 -17.87 -11.55 6.11
CA ASP A 56 -17.20 -10.73 7.14
C ASP A 56 -17.37 -11.33 8.55
N CYS A 57 -17.07 -12.63 8.68
CA CYS A 57 -17.21 -13.32 9.95
C CYS A 57 -16.16 -12.85 10.98
N PRO A 58 -16.39 -13.03 12.30
CA PRO A 58 -15.44 -12.64 13.35
C PRO A 58 -14.01 -13.17 13.18
N GLN A 59 -13.85 -14.26 12.44
CA GLN A 59 -12.58 -14.91 12.15
C GLN A 59 -12.09 -14.65 10.71
N SER A 60 -12.57 -13.59 10.06
CA SER A 60 -12.27 -13.27 8.65
C SER A 60 -10.77 -13.27 8.34
N ASP A 61 -9.93 -12.72 9.24
CA ASP A 61 -8.48 -12.66 9.06
C ASP A 61 -7.84 -14.04 8.89
N PHE A 62 -8.29 -15.02 9.67
CA PHE A 62 -7.86 -16.42 9.54
C PHE A 62 -8.20 -16.99 8.16
N PHE A 63 -9.39 -16.69 7.63
CA PHE A 63 -9.81 -17.19 6.33
C PHE A 63 -9.12 -16.47 5.17
N VAL A 64 -8.85 -15.17 5.32
CA VAL A 64 -7.98 -14.43 4.39
C VAL A 64 -6.60 -15.09 4.33
N SER A 65 -6.00 -15.41 5.49
CA SER A 65 -4.73 -16.17 5.58
C SER A 65 -4.79 -17.50 4.83
N CYS A 66 -5.89 -18.26 4.99
CA CYS A 66 -6.11 -19.50 4.26
C CYS A 66 -6.17 -19.32 2.73
N LEU A 67 -6.74 -18.21 2.23
CA LEU A 67 -6.75 -17.91 0.79
C LEU A 67 -5.34 -17.66 0.23
N TYR A 68 -4.46 -16.99 0.99
CA TYR A 68 -3.06 -16.82 0.60
C TYR A 68 -2.29 -18.15 0.61
N LEU A 69 -2.49 -18.96 1.65
CA LEU A 69 -1.92 -20.31 1.75
C LEU A 69 -2.33 -21.17 0.55
N LEU A 70 -3.59 -21.11 0.14
CA LEU A 70 -4.08 -21.81 -1.05
C LEU A 70 -3.31 -21.42 -2.31
N VAL A 71 -3.18 -20.12 -2.59
CA VAL A 71 -2.42 -19.64 -3.76
C VAL A 71 -0.94 -20.01 -3.67
N GLY A 72 -0.35 -19.92 -2.48
CA GLY A 72 1.03 -20.33 -2.23
C GLY A 72 1.27 -21.83 -2.43
N SER A 73 0.28 -22.65 -2.08
CA SER A 73 0.36 -24.12 -2.18
C SER A 73 0.56 -24.61 -3.61
N TYR A 74 0.11 -23.83 -4.60
CA TYR A 74 0.36 -24.12 -6.01
C TYR A 74 1.87 -24.16 -6.32
N PHE A 75 2.65 -23.24 -5.76
CA PHE A 75 4.09 -23.19 -5.99
C PHE A 75 4.86 -24.23 -5.17
N THR A 76 4.47 -24.47 -3.92
CA THR A 76 5.14 -25.49 -3.07
C THR A 76 4.95 -26.89 -3.59
N THR A 77 3.73 -27.20 -4.04
CA THR A 77 3.37 -28.56 -4.46
C THR A 77 3.49 -28.76 -5.97
N ASN A 78 3.90 -27.71 -6.70
CA ASN A 78 3.95 -27.67 -8.16
C ASN A 78 2.60 -28.06 -8.79
N GLY A 79 1.52 -27.48 -8.26
CA GLY A 79 0.14 -27.65 -8.73
C GLY A 79 -0.55 -28.94 -8.31
N LYS A 80 0.00 -29.71 -7.36
CA LYS A 80 -0.63 -30.96 -6.88
C LYS A 80 -1.77 -30.71 -5.90
N SER A 81 -1.65 -29.70 -5.02
CA SER A 81 -2.68 -29.40 -4.01
C SER A 81 -3.83 -28.58 -4.58
N ILE A 82 -3.54 -27.67 -5.50
CA ILE A 82 -4.52 -26.87 -6.23
C ILE A 82 -3.97 -26.56 -7.62
N SER A 83 -4.83 -26.62 -8.63
CA SER A 83 -4.43 -26.32 -10.01
C SER A 83 -4.50 -24.82 -10.30
N ARG A 84 -3.76 -24.36 -11.32
CA ARG A 84 -3.81 -22.96 -11.77
C ARG A 84 -5.21 -22.53 -12.18
N ASN A 85 -5.96 -23.41 -12.85
CA ASN A 85 -7.34 -23.12 -13.27
C ASN A 85 -8.26 -22.88 -12.07
N GLN A 86 -8.15 -23.70 -11.01
CA GLN A 86 -8.94 -23.51 -9.78
C GLN A 86 -8.59 -22.18 -9.09
N ILE A 87 -7.32 -21.78 -9.07
CA ILE A 87 -6.93 -20.47 -8.56
C ILE A 87 -7.54 -19.36 -9.41
N ASP A 88 -7.41 -19.43 -10.74
CA ASP A 88 -7.94 -18.39 -11.62
C ASP A 88 -9.48 -18.28 -11.53
N GLU A 89 -10.18 -19.40 -11.36
CA GLU A 89 -11.63 -19.43 -11.09
C GLU A 89 -11.97 -18.76 -9.76
N LEU A 90 -11.27 -19.11 -8.67
CA LEU A 90 -11.47 -18.52 -7.35
C LEU A 90 -11.20 -17.01 -7.35
N LEU A 91 -10.14 -16.56 -8.03
CA LEU A 91 -9.83 -15.14 -8.20
C LEU A 91 -10.93 -14.42 -8.98
N SER A 92 -11.46 -15.05 -10.03
CA SER A 92 -12.54 -14.47 -10.85
C SER A 92 -13.87 -14.38 -10.08
N GLN A 93 -14.12 -15.30 -9.14
CA GLN A 93 -15.24 -15.18 -8.21
C GLN A 93 -15.02 -13.99 -7.26
N GLY A 94 -13.83 -13.91 -6.65
CA GLY A 94 -13.47 -12.85 -5.72
C GLY A 94 -13.51 -11.44 -6.34
N GLU A 95 -13.23 -11.28 -7.64
CA GLU A 95 -13.33 -10.00 -8.35
C GLU A 95 -14.73 -9.38 -8.31
N GLN A 96 -15.77 -10.20 -8.14
CA GLN A 96 -17.16 -9.73 -8.08
C GLN A 96 -17.57 -9.34 -6.65
N SER A 97 -16.71 -9.61 -5.67
CA SER A 97 -16.99 -9.36 -4.27
C SER A 97 -17.05 -7.87 -3.95
N LYS A 98 -17.93 -7.48 -3.03
CA LYS A 98 -17.91 -6.12 -2.45
C LYS A 98 -17.03 -6.04 -1.21
N ASN A 99 -16.56 -7.19 -0.71
CA ASN A 99 -15.69 -7.25 0.45
C ASN A 99 -14.27 -6.82 0.04
N GLN A 100 -13.73 -5.81 0.72
CA GLN A 100 -12.43 -5.23 0.39
C GLN A 100 -11.29 -6.23 0.62
N ASN A 101 -11.36 -7.07 1.65
CA ASN A 101 -10.34 -8.09 1.95
C ASN A 101 -10.23 -9.10 0.79
N VAL A 102 -11.37 -9.51 0.23
CA VAL A 102 -11.41 -10.37 -0.96
C VAL A 102 -10.77 -9.67 -2.17
N GLN A 103 -11.15 -8.41 -2.45
CA GLN A 103 -10.57 -7.63 -3.55
C GLN A 103 -9.05 -7.47 -3.42
N HIS A 104 -8.56 -7.21 -2.21
CA HIS A 104 -7.13 -7.12 -1.94
C HIS A 104 -6.41 -8.44 -2.16
N TRP A 105 -6.97 -9.55 -1.65
CA TRP A 105 -6.44 -10.88 -1.88
C TRP A 105 -6.36 -11.21 -3.38
N VAL A 106 -7.40 -10.86 -4.16
CA VAL A 106 -7.39 -11.05 -5.62
C VAL A 106 -6.23 -10.30 -6.27
N ASN A 107 -6.14 -8.99 -6.04
CA ASN A 107 -5.14 -8.13 -6.67
C ASN A 107 -3.71 -8.60 -6.36
N ARG A 108 -3.45 -8.93 -5.09
CA ARG A 108 -2.13 -9.43 -4.64
C ARG A 108 -1.81 -10.79 -5.20
N SER A 109 -2.77 -11.71 -5.20
CA SER A 109 -2.59 -13.04 -5.78
C SER A 109 -2.30 -12.97 -7.27
N ARG A 110 -2.96 -12.07 -8.02
CA ARG A 110 -2.64 -11.83 -9.43
C ARG A 110 -1.23 -11.27 -9.62
N ALA A 111 -0.84 -10.27 -8.84
CA ALA A 111 0.52 -9.70 -8.89
C ALA A 111 1.59 -10.76 -8.58
N PHE A 112 1.36 -11.55 -7.53
CA PHE A 112 2.22 -12.67 -7.13
C PHE A 112 2.34 -13.73 -8.23
N LEU A 113 1.21 -14.14 -8.82
CA LEU A 113 1.18 -15.14 -9.91
C LEU A 113 1.90 -14.66 -11.18
N LEU A 114 2.00 -13.35 -11.40
CA LEU A 114 2.73 -12.76 -12.52
C LEU A 114 4.24 -12.70 -12.25
N ASN A 115 4.66 -12.35 -11.03
CA ASN A 115 6.07 -12.10 -10.69
C ASN A 115 6.49 -12.70 -9.34
N PRO A 116 6.46 -14.04 -9.15
CA PRO A 116 6.65 -14.66 -7.84
C PRO A 116 8.04 -14.46 -7.23
N GLU A 117 9.06 -14.21 -8.06
CA GLU A 117 10.43 -13.92 -7.60
C GLU A 117 10.53 -12.59 -6.86
N LYS A 118 9.67 -11.61 -7.20
CA LYS A 118 9.65 -10.28 -6.56
C LYS A 118 9.06 -10.28 -5.15
N PHE A 119 8.27 -11.31 -4.81
CA PHE A 119 7.54 -11.40 -3.54
C PHE A 119 8.16 -12.42 -2.56
N GLY A 120 9.35 -12.94 -2.86
CA GLY A 120 9.98 -13.98 -2.05
C GLY A 120 9.18 -15.29 -2.07
N ARG A 121 9.35 -16.09 -3.13
CA ARG A 121 8.62 -17.35 -3.37
C ARG A 121 8.51 -18.26 -2.14
N ASN A 122 9.61 -18.44 -1.40
CA ASN A 122 9.66 -19.31 -0.22
C ASN A 122 8.84 -18.73 0.95
N SER A 123 8.88 -17.41 1.14
CA SER A 123 8.09 -16.72 2.16
C SER A 123 6.59 -16.80 1.87
N TRP A 124 6.16 -16.72 0.61
CA TRP A 124 4.75 -16.93 0.25
C TRP A 124 4.30 -18.39 0.41
N ALA A 125 5.18 -19.33 0.04
CA ALA A 125 4.97 -20.77 0.09
C ALA A 125 4.77 -21.36 1.50
N GLU A 126 5.45 -20.80 2.50
CA GLU A 126 5.38 -21.23 3.91
C GLU A 126 4.26 -20.52 4.68
N GLY A 127 3.42 -19.73 4.01
CA GLY A 127 2.48 -18.85 4.70
C GLY A 127 3.17 -17.70 5.43
N GLY A 128 4.42 -17.39 5.09
CA GLY A 128 5.26 -16.37 5.76
C GLY A 128 4.81 -14.92 5.58
N TRP A 129 3.81 -14.65 4.75
CA TRP A 129 3.09 -13.36 4.74
C TRP A 129 1.73 -13.46 5.45
N ALA A 130 1.35 -14.68 5.83
CA ALA A 130 0.12 -15.01 6.52
C ALA A 130 0.33 -15.22 8.05
N LEU A 131 1.57 -15.28 8.50
CA LEU A 131 1.95 -15.55 9.90
C LEU A 131 2.87 -14.47 10.48
N ASP A 132 3.20 -13.42 9.73
CA ASP A 132 3.94 -12.27 10.27
C ASP A 132 2.94 -11.29 10.91
N GLU A 133 2.98 -11.20 12.24
CA GLU A 133 2.16 -10.27 13.04
C GLU A 133 2.34 -8.80 12.62
N HIS A 134 3.41 -8.47 11.88
CA HIS A 134 3.68 -7.12 11.37
C HIS A 134 3.23 -6.88 9.92
N ILE A 135 2.84 -7.91 9.16
CA ILE A 135 2.42 -7.78 7.75
C ILE A 135 0.88 -7.71 7.62
N TRP A 136 0.16 -7.95 8.72
CA TRP A 136 -1.30 -7.93 8.76
C TRP A 136 -1.90 -6.55 9.01
N ARG A 137 -1.76 -5.65 8.03
CA ARG A 137 -2.70 -4.52 7.88
C ARG A 137 -2.88 -4.17 6.43
N LEU A 138 -3.67 -4.99 5.72
CA LEU A 138 -4.40 -4.60 4.51
C LEU A 138 -3.56 -3.66 3.59
N PRO A 139 -4.13 -2.73 2.85
CA PRO A 139 -3.91 -1.34 3.16
C PRO A 139 -4.64 -1.06 4.46
N ASP A 140 -3.93 -0.76 5.55
CA ASP A 140 -4.55 -0.19 6.75
C ASP A 140 -5.68 0.73 6.27
N GLU A 141 -6.93 0.50 6.69
CA GLU A 141 -8.08 1.26 6.17
C GLU A 141 -7.81 2.77 6.32
N GLU A 142 -7.06 3.13 7.38
CA GLU A 142 -6.47 4.46 7.56
C GLU A 142 -5.55 4.85 6.40
N ARG A 143 -4.58 4.01 6.02
CA ARG A 143 -3.69 4.22 4.86
C ARG A 143 -4.45 4.38 3.54
N VAL A 144 -5.44 3.54 3.25
CA VAL A 144 -6.26 3.69 2.02
C VAL A 144 -7.06 4.98 2.05
N ALA A 145 -7.71 5.29 3.17
CA ALA A 145 -8.42 6.55 3.34
C ALA A 145 -7.49 7.75 3.15
N ILE A 146 -6.25 7.69 3.66
CA ILE A 146 -5.24 8.72 3.46
C ILE A 146 -4.88 8.87 1.98
N ILE A 147 -4.67 7.77 1.25
CA ILE A 147 -4.39 7.81 -0.19
C ILE A 147 -5.56 8.45 -0.97
N GLU A 148 -6.80 8.10 -0.62
CA GLU A 148 -8.00 8.70 -1.22
C GLU A 148 -8.11 10.20 -0.92
N GLU A 149 -7.85 10.61 0.32
CA GLU A 149 -7.83 12.02 0.73
C GLU A 149 -6.73 12.81 0.03
N ILE A 150 -5.52 12.24 -0.10
CA ILE A 150 -4.43 12.86 -0.88
C ILE A 150 -4.88 13.02 -2.33
N THR A 151 -5.40 11.96 -2.94
CA THR A 151 -5.84 11.99 -4.33
C THR A 151 -6.92 13.05 -4.56
N ALA A 152 -7.93 13.11 -3.70
CA ALA A 152 -9.00 14.08 -3.80
C ALA A 152 -8.53 15.52 -3.53
N ALA A 153 -7.62 15.73 -2.58
CA ALA A 153 -7.13 17.06 -2.22
C ALA A 153 -6.18 17.67 -3.27
N PHE A 154 -5.43 16.83 -3.99
CA PHE A 154 -4.46 17.25 -4.99
C PHE A 154 -4.97 17.10 -6.44
N HIS A 155 -6.16 16.55 -6.66
CA HIS A 155 -6.73 16.41 -8.00
C HIS A 155 -6.72 17.74 -8.79
N GLY A 156 -6.22 17.68 -10.02
CA GLY A 156 -6.19 18.83 -10.93
C GLY A 156 -5.20 19.94 -10.54
N VAL A 157 -4.25 19.68 -9.64
CA VAL A 157 -3.13 20.61 -9.39
C VAL A 157 -2.30 20.74 -10.68
N PRO A 158 -2.02 21.98 -11.16
CA PRO A 158 -1.21 22.19 -12.35
C PRO A 158 0.29 22.09 -12.03
N ARG A 159 1.07 21.55 -12.98
CA ARG A 159 2.53 21.52 -12.91
C ARG A 159 3.12 22.94 -12.93
N GLY A 160 4.22 23.15 -12.21
CA GLY A 160 4.99 24.39 -12.21
C GLY A 160 6.00 24.45 -13.36
N GLU A 161 7.08 25.21 -13.18
CA GLU A 161 8.09 25.42 -14.22
C GLU A 161 9.14 24.31 -14.24
N ILE A 162 9.47 23.77 -13.06
CA ILE A 162 10.55 22.82 -12.88
C ILE A 162 9.99 21.40 -12.94
N THR A 163 10.52 20.58 -13.84
CA THR A 163 10.11 19.17 -13.99
C THR A 163 10.91 18.23 -13.08
N LEU A 164 10.46 16.98 -12.90
CA LEU A 164 11.05 16.10 -11.90
C LEU A 164 12.47 15.69 -12.26
N HIS A 165 12.70 15.28 -13.50
CA HIS A 165 14.04 14.88 -13.96
C HIS A 165 14.95 16.10 -14.11
N GLU A 166 14.41 17.27 -14.45
CA GLU A 166 15.15 18.54 -14.42
C GLU A 166 15.69 18.85 -13.01
N ALA A 167 14.86 18.68 -11.98
CA ALA A 167 15.25 18.87 -10.59
C ALA A 167 16.30 17.84 -10.13
N ASP A 168 16.19 16.58 -10.58
CA ASP A 168 17.19 15.54 -10.31
C ASP A 168 18.56 15.85 -10.94
N VAL A 169 18.58 16.41 -12.16
CA VAL A 169 19.81 16.88 -12.78
C VAL A 169 20.48 17.97 -11.94
N TRP A 170 19.71 18.90 -11.37
CA TRP A 170 20.28 19.96 -10.53
C TRP A 170 20.82 19.45 -9.20
N ASP A 171 20.16 18.47 -8.56
CA ASP A 171 20.69 17.79 -7.38
C ASP A 171 22.05 17.15 -7.68
N ASN A 172 22.18 16.56 -8.87
CA ASN A 172 23.42 15.96 -9.36
C ASN A 172 24.45 16.95 -9.95
N TYR A 173 24.27 18.26 -9.71
CA TYR A 173 25.15 19.34 -10.21
C TYR A 173 25.31 19.36 -11.74
N GLY A 174 24.30 18.91 -12.46
CA GLY A 174 24.27 18.92 -13.92
C GLY A 174 24.13 20.31 -14.53
N SER A 175 24.32 20.36 -15.84
CA SER A 175 24.26 21.59 -16.64
C SER A 175 22.85 21.95 -17.09
N GLU A 176 22.66 23.21 -17.51
CA GLU A 176 21.39 23.66 -18.12
C GLU A 176 21.00 22.83 -19.36
N GLU A 177 21.98 22.38 -20.15
CA GLU A 177 21.72 21.54 -21.33
C GLU A 177 21.20 20.15 -20.94
N GLU A 178 21.79 19.53 -19.91
CA GLU A 178 21.32 18.24 -19.38
C GLU A 178 19.92 18.38 -18.76
N ALA A 179 19.65 19.48 -18.07
CA ALA A 179 18.35 19.77 -17.46
C ALA A 179 17.24 19.93 -18.51
N GLU A 180 17.53 20.65 -19.60
CA GLU A 180 16.59 20.80 -20.74
C GLU A 180 16.33 19.47 -21.45
N GLN A 181 17.35 18.61 -21.57
CA GLN A 181 17.17 17.26 -22.11
C GLN A 181 16.32 16.39 -21.17
N ALA A 182 16.59 16.44 -19.87
CA ALA A 182 15.89 15.67 -18.85
C ALA A 182 14.40 16.04 -18.75
N ARG A 183 14.06 17.34 -18.90
CA ARG A 183 12.67 17.82 -18.97
C ARG A 183 11.81 17.08 -20.00
N SER A 184 12.41 16.56 -21.08
CA SER A 184 11.67 15.81 -22.11
C SER A 184 11.24 14.40 -21.67
N LEU A 185 11.78 13.90 -20.55
CA LEU A 185 11.39 12.63 -19.95
C LEU A 185 10.06 12.74 -19.19
N ASP A 186 9.76 13.92 -18.64
CA ASP A 186 8.54 14.25 -17.87
C ASP A 186 7.29 14.42 -18.75
N THR A 187 6.82 13.28 -19.27
CA THR A 187 5.66 13.13 -20.18
C THR A 187 4.29 13.03 -19.51
N ASP A 188 4.23 13.18 -18.18
CA ASP A 188 2.99 13.22 -17.39
C ASP A 188 2.08 14.39 -17.81
N ASN A 189 0.77 14.14 -17.85
CA ASN A 189 -0.23 15.19 -18.12
C ASN A 189 -0.90 15.69 -16.83
N CYS A 190 -0.96 14.81 -15.84
CA CYS A 190 -1.36 15.10 -14.47
C CYS A 190 -0.48 14.30 -13.50
N TRP A 191 -0.45 14.71 -12.24
CA TRP A 191 0.45 14.08 -11.27
C TRP A 191 0.07 12.62 -11.02
N GLU A 192 -1.20 12.26 -11.24
CA GLU A 192 -1.71 10.89 -11.15
C GLU A 192 -1.08 9.94 -12.20
N ASP A 193 -0.52 10.49 -13.29
CA ASP A 193 0.14 9.72 -14.37
C ASP A 193 1.62 9.41 -14.06
N ILE A 194 2.20 10.00 -12.99
CA ILE A 194 3.63 9.87 -12.69
C ILE A 194 3.97 8.41 -12.39
N PRO A 195 4.89 7.78 -13.13
CA PRO A 195 5.35 6.42 -12.87
C PRO A 195 6.00 6.29 -11.49
N GLU A 196 5.70 5.21 -10.77
CA GLU A 196 6.31 4.92 -9.47
C GLU A 196 7.85 4.79 -9.57
N THR A 197 8.38 4.37 -10.71
CA THR A 197 9.83 4.28 -10.95
C THR A 197 10.52 5.65 -10.93
N TRP A 198 9.83 6.72 -11.35
CA TRP A 198 10.41 8.06 -11.30
C TRP A 198 10.58 8.57 -9.88
N ILE A 199 9.69 8.15 -8.96
CA ILE A 199 9.80 8.52 -7.55
C ILE A 199 11.06 7.92 -6.94
N GLU A 200 11.41 6.69 -7.31
CA GLU A 200 12.64 6.03 -6.87
C GLU A 200 13.88 6.63 -7.53
N GLU A 201 13.84 6.82 -8.86
CA GLU A 201 14.95 7.37 -9.63
C GLU A 201 15.29 8.81 -9.22
N CYS A 202 14.28 9.65 -8.98
CA CYS A 202 14.41 11.05 -8.60
C CYS A 202 14.18 11.28 -7.10
N SER A 203 14.57 10.32 -6.26
CA SER A 203 14.25 10.31 -4.81
C SER A 203 14.68 11.57 -4.03
N SER A 204 15.70 12.29 -4.49
CA SER A 204 16.23 13.51 -3.87
C SER A 204 15.84 14.82 -4.58
N ALA A 205 15.00 14.78 -5.61
CA ALA A 205 14.69 15.96 -6.45
C ALA A 205 13.83 17.03 -5.74
N LEU A 206 13.06 16.66 -4.70
CA LEU A 206 12.08 17.54 -4.04
C LEU A 206 12.59 18.93 -3.60
N PRO A 207 13.81 19.10 -3.06
CA PRO A 207 14.34 20.40 -2.66
C PRO A 207 14.63 21.37 -3.83
N PHE A 208 14.74 20.85 -5.06
CA PHE A 208 15.11 21.61 -6.26
C PHE A 208 13.90 22.05 -7.09
N LEU A 209 12.69 21.67 -6.68
CA LEU A 209 11.44 22.09 -7.33
C LEU A 209 11.05 23.51 -6.90
N ASP A 210 10.46 24.28 -7.83
CA ASP A 210 9.74 25.48 -7.46
C ASP A 210 8.48 25.14 -6.62
N PRO A 211 7.93 26.08 -5.83
CA PRO A 211 6.78 25.81 -4.97
C PRO A 211 5.54 25.23 -5.69
N GLN A 212 5.29 25.59 -6.95
CA GLN A 212 4.16 25.07 -7.71
C GLN A 212 4.44 23.64 -8.19
N SER A 213 5.63 23.36 -8.70
CA SER A 213 6.04 22.00 -9.05
C SER A 213 6.13 21.08 -7.84
N TRP A 214 6.65 21.55 -6.70
CA TRP A 214 6.63 20.77 -5.46
C TRP A 214 5.21 20.36 -5.08
N ARG A 215 4.25 21.30 -5.14
CA ARG A 215 2.83 21.01 -4.89
C ARG A 215 2.23 20.02 -5.90
N TYR A 216 2.73 19.99 -7.13
CA TYR A 216 2.31 19.05 -8.16
C TYR A 216 2.84 17.63 -7.93
N TYR A 217 4.14 17.47 -7.61
CA TYR A 217 4.77 16.15 -7.45
C TYR A 217 4.56 15.52 -6.08
N ILE A 218 4.43 16.33 -5.01
CA ILE A 218 4.35 15.81 -3.64
C ILE A 218 3.24 14.76 -3.38
N PRO A 219 2.01 14.81 -3.97
CA PRO A 219 1.04 13.73 -3.78
C PRO A 219 1.52 12.38 -4.30
N ALA A 220 2.25 12.33 -5.42
CA ALA A 220 2.79 11.09 -5.97
C ALA A 220 3.85 10.49 -5.03
N TYR A 221 4.74 11.33 -4.48
CA TYR A 221 5.71 10.92 -3.46
C TYR A 221 5.02 10.38 -2.19
N MET A 222 4.03 11.09 -1.63
CA MET A 222 3.31 10.63 -0.44
C MET A 222 2.62 9.28 -0.67
N ILE A 223 1.92 9.11 -1.80
CA ILE A 223 1.25 7.84 -2.13
C ILE A 223 2.26 6.72 -2.35
N TRP A 224 3.36 6.99 -3.04
CA TRP A 224 4.43 6.03 -3.24
C TRP A 224 5.03 5.60 -1.89
N THR A 225 5.32 6.54 -0.98
CA THR A 225 5.83 6.24 0.37
C THR A 225 4.85 5.37 1.14
N LEU A 226 3.56 5.72 1.18
CA LEU A 226 2.53 4.91 1.86
C LEU A 226 2.48 3.47 1.31
N LYS A 227 2.71 3.28 0.01
CA LYS A 227 2.73 1.94 -0.61
C LYS A 227 4.02 1.15 -0.34
N ASN A 228 5.16 1.82 -0.15
CA ASN A 228 6.48 1.19 -0.30
C ASN A 228 7.42 1.32 0.91
N TYR A 229 7.09 2.10 1.96
CA TYR A 229 8.01 2.36 3.09
C TYR A 229 8.52 1.11 3.82
N GLU A 230 7.76 0.00 3.80
CA GLU A 230 8.15 -1.28 4.42
C GLU A 230 8.92 -2.22 3.47
N ASN A 231 8.77 -2.03 2.16
CA ASN A 231 9.14 -3.03 1.15
C ASN A 231 10.20 -2.56 0.15
N SER A 232 10.51 -1.27 0.13
CA SER A 232 11.55 -0.69 -0.73
C SER A 232 12.71 -0.19 0.11
N ASP A 233 13.94 -0.47 -0.36
CA ASP A 233 15.18 0.09 0.20
C ASP A 233 15.47 1.52 -0.34
N SER A 234 14.56 2.10 -1.11
CA SER A 234 14.71 3.44 -1.68
C SER A 234 14.59 4.53 -0.61
N ILE A 235 15.52 5.48 -0.66
CA ILE A 235 15.57 6.66 0.21
C ILE A 235 14.43 7.66 -0.04
N ALA A 236 13.58 7.42 -1.04
CA ALA A 236 12.47 8.29 -1.39
C ALA A 236 11.47 8.46 -0.23
N SER A 237 11.28 7.42 0.60
CA SER A 237 10.37 7.47 1.75
C SER A 237 10.85 8.48 2.79
N GLU A 238 12.12 8.42 3.17
CA GLU A 238 12.72 9.35 4.13
C GLU A 238 12.72 10.78 3.59
N TRP A 239 13.13 10.98 2.34
CA TRP A 239 13.14 12.32 1.72
C TRP A 239 11.73 12.93 1.61
N THR A 240 10.72 12.10 1.36
CA THR A 240 9.31 12.53 1.35
C THR A 240 8.89 13.02 2.72
N VAL A 241 9.24 12.33 3.81
CA VAL A 241 8.93 12.82 5.17
C VAL A 241 9.74 14.09 5.48
N TYR A 242 11.04 14.10 5.19
CA TYR A 242 11.91 15.22 5.50
C TYR A 242 11.56 16.52 4.77
N THR A 243 10.94 16.44 3.59
CA THR A 243 10.51 17.64 2.84
C THR A 243 9.51 18.50 3.63
N PHE A 244 8.76 17.87 4.55
CA PHE A 244 7.76 18.49 5.42
C PHE A 244 8.32 18.98 6.76
N CYS A 245 9.55 18.59 7.12
CA CYS A 245 10.23 19.11 8.28
C CYS A 245 10.69 20.55 8.03
N MET A 246 10.51 21.44 9.01
CA MET A 246 11.22 22.71 9.02
C MET A 246 12.66 22.38 9.41
N LEU A 247 13.53 22.14 8.42
CA LEU A 247 14.92 21.82 8.68
C LEU A 247 15.56 22.98 9.46
N ASN A 248 15.71 22.79 10.78
CA ASN A 248 16.64 23.59 11.57
C ASN A 248 18.06 23.19 11.12
N ARG A 249 18.52 23.70 9.97
CA ARG A 249 19.94 23.77 9.70
C ARG A 249 20.52 24.68 10.79
N SER A 250 21.04 24.02 11.82
CA SER A 250 22.15 24.36 12.70
C SER A 250 22.40 25.85 12.96
N LYS A 251 22.63 26.19 14.23
CA LYS A 251 23.06 27.50 14.80
C LYS A 251 24.27 28.18 14.11
N HIS A 252 24.76 27.71 12.98
CA HIS A 252 25.96 28.15 12.29
C HIS A 252 25.72 28.90 10.98
N GLU A 253 24.52 28.90 10.38
CA GLU A 253 24.23 29.71 9.17
C GLU A 253 22.83 30.35 9.20
N PRO A 254 22.66 31.49 9.92
CA PRO A 254 21.37 32.17 10.06
C PRO A 254 20.85 32.85 8.79
N ASP A 255 21.67 32.95 7.73
CA ASP A 255 21.39 33.72 6.50
C ASP A 255 21.03 32.84 5.29
N SER A 256 20.95 31.51 5.44
CA SER A 256 20.42 30.67 4.36
C SER A 256 18.90 30.91 4.26
N LYS A 257 18.47 31.53 3.15
CA LYS A 257 17.07 31.71 2.76
C LYS A 257 16.39 30.37 2.37
N GLU A 258 16.76 29.28 3.01
CA GLU A 258 16.28 27.92 2.68
C GLU A 258 15.24 27.41 3.70
N ASN A 259 14.89 28.23 4.69
CA ASN A 259 13.69 28.01 5.51
C ASN A 259 12.52 28.73 4.87
N ASP A 260 12.10 28.30 3.69
CA ASP A 260 11.00 28.95 3.02
C ASP A 260 9.66 28.24 3.27
N PRO A 261 8.87 28.67 4.28
CA PRO A 261 7.51 28.18 4.46
C PRO A 261 6.60 28.59 3.29
N GLU A 262 7.07 29.33 2.27
CA GLU A 262 6.30 29.65 1.06
C GLU A 262 5.74 28.39 0.39
N ARG A 263 6.50 27.28 0.28
CA ARG A 263 5.96 26.05 -0.33
C ARG A 263 4.81 25.44 0.47
N PHE A 264 4.88 25.49 1.81
CA PHE A 264 3.78 25.00 2.65
C PHE A 264 2.55 25.90 2.54
N GLN A 265 2.75 27.21 2.33
CA GLN A 265 1.66 28.18 2.13
C GLN A 265 0.95 28.04 0.78
N GLN A 266 1.54 27.37 -0.21
CA GLN A 266 0.88 27.05 -1.47
C GLN A 266 -0.22 25.99 -1.32
N LEU A 267 -0.18 25.21 -0.23
CA LEU A 267 -1.19 24.20 0.04
C LEU A 267 -2.48 24.86 0.54
N ASN A 268 -3.60 24.49 -0.07
CA ASN A 268 -4.90 24.86 0.48
C ASN A 268 -5.23 24.00 1.71
N GLN A 269 -6.31 24.35 2.41
CA GLN A 269 -6.65 23.69 3.67
C GLN A 269 -6.90 22.18 3.55
N LYS A 270 -7.48 21.70 2.43
CA LYS A 270 -7.67 20.25 2.19
C LYS A 270 -6.33 19.55 1.97
N GLN A 271 -5.44 20.16 1.20
CA GLN A 271 -4.11 19.63 0.93
C GLN A 271 -3.27 19.56 2.19
N SER A 272 -3.30 20.62 3.02
CA SER A 272 -2.60 20.62 4.31
C SER A 272 -3.15 19.59 5.29
N ALA A 273 -4.46 19.33 5.28
CA ALA A 273 -5.07 18.28 6.08
C ALA A 273 -4.63 16.88 5.61
N ALA A 274 -4.58 16.65 4.30
CA ALA A 274 -4.07 15.39 3.74
C ALA A 274 -2.59 15.15 4.10
N VAL A 275 -1.75 16.19 4.03
CA VAL A 275 -0.35 16.11 4.50
C VAL A 275 -0.27 15.80 6.00
N TYR A 276 -1.11 16.42 6.82
CA TYR A 276 -1.16 16.10 8.25
C TYR A 276 -1.48 14.62 8.51
N LEU A 277 -2.49 14.07 7.82
CA LEU A 277 -2.86 12.66 7.97
C LEU A 277 -1.72 11.72 7.52
N PHE A 278 -1.06 12.04 6.39
CA PHE A 278 0.13 11.33 5.92
C PHE A 278 1.24 11.32 6.99
N LEU A 279 1.60 12.49 7.52
CA LEU A 279 2.64 12.60 8.54
C LEU A 279 2.27 11.86 9.83
N LYS A 280 0.99 11.90 10.24
CA LYS A 280 0.51 11.20 11.43
C LYS A 280 0.75 9.69 11.25
N TYR A 281 0.33 9.14 10.12
CA TYR A 281 0.53 7.73 9.79
C TYR A 281 2.03 7.36 9.75
N MET A 282 2.87 8.20 9.12
CA MET A 282 4.32 7.94 9.06
C MET A 282 5.02 8.07 10.40
N GLY A 283 4.55 8.93 11.31
CA GLY A 283 5.08 9.04 12.67
C GLY A 283 4.73 7.84 13.54
N GLU A 284 3.58 7.21 13.30
CA GLU A 284 3.16 6.00 14.02
C GLU A 284 3.84 4.73 13.51
N HIS A 285 4.17 4.68 12.21
CA HIS A 285 4.54 3.43 11.54
C HIS A 285 5.97 3.37 10.98
N TYR A 286 6.64 4.51 10.77
CA TYR A 286 7.89 4.51 9.99
C TYR A 286 9.00 5.39 10.57
N LEU A 287 8.78 6.70 10.69
CA LEU A 287 9.86 7.65 10.93
C LEU A 287 9.44 8.75 11.92
N ASP A 288 10.11 8.80 13.07
CA ASP A 288 9.89 9.79 14.15
C ASP A 288 9.94 11.26 13.65
N ALA A 289 10.69 11.53 12.58
CA ALA A 289 10.77 12.86 11.97
C ALA A 289 9.40 13.41 11.51
N ALA A 290 8.45 12.53 11.21
CA ALA A 290 7.10 12.94 10.84
C ALA A 290 6.36 13.58 12.04
N GLU A 291 6.53 13.04 13.25
CA GLU A 291 5.98 13.63 14.48
C GLU A 291 6.62 14.99 14.76
N GLU A 292 7.93 15.13 14.52
CA GLU A 292 8.61 16.43 14.63
C GLU A 292 8.03 17.47 13.65
N ALA A 293 7.80 17.08 12.39
CA ALA A 293 7.18 17.94 11.39
C ALA A 293 5.77 18.40 11.84
N ILE A 294 4.97 17.49 12.39
CA ILE A 294 3.64 17.81 12.94
C ILE A 294 3.75 18.87 14.02
N GLN A 295 4.62 18.67 14.99
CA GLN A 295 4.80 19.60 16.11
C GLN A 295 5.29 20.98 15.67
N GLN A 296 6.12 21.04 14.62
CA GLN A 296 6.68 22.28 14.10
C GLN A 296 5.68 23.13 13.30
N TYR A 297 4.85 22.49 12.44
CA TYR A 297 3.99 23.24 11.51
C TYR A 297 2.60 22.61 11.28
N TRP A 298 2.51 21.29 11.15
CA TRP A 298 1.30 20.65 10.58
C TRP A 298 0.17 20.41 11.58
N LYS A 299 0.42 20.44 12.89
CA LYS A 299 -0.59 20.20 13.93
C LYS A 299 -1.82 21.09 13.83
N LYS A 300 -1.69 22.30 13.30
CA LYS A 300 -2.81 23.25 13.11
C LYS A 300 -3.84 22.82 12.05
N PHE A 301 -3.53 21.78 11.27
CA PHE A 301 -4.41 21.21 10.25
C PHE A 301 -5.04 19.88 10.66
N SER A 302 -4.92 19.50 11.94
CA SER A 302 -5.64 18.34 12.46
C SER A 302 -7.14 18.48 12.19
N PRO A 303 -7.83 17.41 11.76
CA PRO A 303 -9.29 17.40 11.68
C PRO A 303 -9.91 17.81 13.02
N ALA A 304 -11.02 18.54 13.00
CA ALA A 304 -11.78 18.80 14.22
C ALA A 304 -12.41 17.48 14.70
N GLU A 305 -12.18 17.13 15.98
CA GLU A 305 -12.84 16.01 16.67
C GLU A 305 -14.36 16.14 16.72
#